data_AF-A0A957UU15-F1
#
_entry.id   AF-A0A957UU15-F1
#
_cell.length_a   1.000
_cell.length_b   1.000
_cell.length_c   1.000
_cell.angle_alpha   90.00
_cell.angle_beta   90.00
_cell.angle_gamma   90.00
#
_symmetry.space_group_name_H-M   'P 1'
#
loop_
_entity.id
_entity.type
_entity.pdbx_description
1 polymer ?
#
loop_
_entity_poly.entity_id
_entity_poly.type
_entity_poly.pdbx_seq_one_letter_code
_entity_poly.pdbx_strand_id
1 'polypeptide(L)' 'MLSAQEWILVVFIAVTLVIIVFDLLRPDLTAILVLAILPLTGLVTFEEALSGFSRSVVITIIGLFVIT' A
#
# COMPACT_ATOMS: atom_id res chain seq x y z
N MET A 1 -9.51 -18.67 13.74
CA MET A 1 -8.15 -18.35 14.21
C MET A 1 -7.39 -17.87 12.99
N LEU A 2 -6.76 -16.69 13.03
CA LEU A 2 -6.03 -16.17 11.86
C LEU A 2 -4.81 -17.05 11.57
N SER A 3 -4.53 -17.27 10.29
CA SER A 3 -3.34 -17.96 9.79
C SER A 3 -2.08 -17.13 10.05
N ALA A 4 -0.90 -17.76 9.98
CA ALA A 4 0.38 -17.06 10.15
C ALA A 4 0.58 -15.94 9.10
N GLN A 5 0.13 -16.15 7.86
CA GLN A 5 0.21 -15.14 6.79
C GLN A 5 -0.68 -13.93 7.09
N GLU A 6 -1.88 -14.14 7.60
CA GLU A 6 -2.80 -13.07 7.97
C GLU A 6 -2.22 -12.19 9.08
N TRP A 7 -1.55 -12.79 10.07
CA TRP A 7 -0.84 -12.05 11.11
C TRP A 7 0.31 -11.21 10.57
N ILE A 8 1.11 -11.74 9.65
CA ILE A 8 2.20 -10.99 9.01
C ILE A 8 1.63 -9.79 8.25
N LEU A 9 0.52 -9.98 7.53
CA LEU A 9 -0.14 -8.92 6.79
C LEU A 9 -0.65 -7.81 7.73
N VAL A 10 -1.27 -8.19 8.86
CA VAL A 10 -1.73 -7.23 9.88
C VAL A 10 -0.57 -6.42 10.46
N VAL A 11 0.55 -7.07 10.78
CA VAL A 11 1.76 -6.38 11.26
C VAL A 11 2.29 -5.42 10.19
N PHE A 12 2.31 -5.85 8.94
CA PHE A 12 2.75 -5.01 7.82
C PHE A 12 1.90 -3.75 7.64
N ILE A 13 0.57 -3.90 7.72
CA ILE A 13 -0.37 -2.77 7.69
C ILE A 13 -0.11 -1.84 8.88
N ALA A 14 0.01 -2.37 10.09
CA ALA A 14 0.22 -1.57 11.29
C ALA A 14 1.53 -0.76 11.21
N VAL A 15 2.62 -1.37 10.74
CA VAL A 15 3.90 -0.68 10.53
C VAL A 15 3.78 0.41 9.48
N THR A 16 3.14 0.11 8.34
CA THR A 16 2.91 1.10 7.27
C THR A 16 2.10 2.29 7.78
N LEU A 17 1.06 2.02 8.57
CA LEU A 17 0.21 3.05 9.16
C LEU A 17 0.98 3.92 10.15
N VAL A 18 1.81 3.33 11.01
CA VAL A 18 2.68 4.07 11.94
C VAL A 18 3.65 4.97 11.17
N ILE A 19 4.29 4.46 10.12
CA ILE A 19 5.20 5.25 9.29
C ILE A 19 4.50 6.50 8.73
N ILE A 20 3.27 6.34 8.21
CA ILE A 20 2.49 7.44 7.63
C ILE A 20 1.99 8.41 8.70
N VAL A 21 1.41 7.91 9.79
CA VAL A 21 0.78 8.75 10.84
C VAL A 21 1.79 9.63 11.56
N PHE A 22 2.99 9.10 11.81
CA PHE A 22 4.06 9.84 12.47
C PHE A 22 5.00 10.55 11.49
N ASP A 23 4.69 10.51 10.18
CA ASP A 23 5.45 11.16 9.10
C ASP A 23 6.95 10.80 9.11
N LEU A 24 7.27 9.53 9.45
CA LEU A 24 8.66 9.05 9.50
C LEU A 24 9.28 9.04 8.11
N LEU A 25 8.46 8.79 7.08
CA LEU A 25 8.82 8.73 5.68
C LEU A 25 7.72 9.42 4.88
N ARG A 26 8.12 10.11 3.80
CA ARG A 26 7.16 10.70 2.87
C ARG A 26 6.15 9.64 2.41
N PRO A 27 4.84 9.92 2.43
CA PRO A 27 3.81 8.94 2.05
C PRO A 27 4.06 8.29 0.68
N ASP A 28 4.57 9.05 -0.29
CA ASP A 28 4.89 8.54 -1.63
C ASP A 28 6.01 7.49 -1.59
N LEU A 29 7.05 7.73 -0.79
CA LEU A 29 8.15 6.78 -0.61
C LEU A 29 7.67 5.53 0.11
N THR A 30 6.83 5.70 1.13
CA THR A 30 6.21 4.58 1.85
C THR A 30 5.36 3.74 0.90
N ALA A 31 4.57 4.35 0.01
CA ALA A 31 3.77 3.64 -0.99
C ALA A 31 4.63 2.82 -1.97
N ILE A 32 5.75 3.37 -2.45
CA ILE A 32 6.68 2.66 -3.33
C ILE A 32 7.35 1.50 -2.58
N LEU A 33 7.75 1.70 -1.32
CA LEU A 33 8.32 0.63 -0.48
C LEU A 33 7.32 -0.49 -0.24
N VAL A 34 6.07 -0.15 0.08
CA VAL A 34 4.97 -1.11 0.25
C VAL A 34 4.77 -1.91 -1.03
N LEU A 35 4.69 -1.23 -2.18
CA LEU A 35 4.54 -1.86 -3.50
C LEU A 35 5.69 -2.83 -3.83
N ALA A 36 6.92 -2.51 -3.43
CA ALA A 36 8.08 -3.36 -3.65
C ALA A 36 8.13 -4.56 -2.69
N ILE A 37 7.89 -4.33 -1.39
CA ILE A 37 8.13 -5.33 -0.35
C ILE A 37 7.01 -6.37 -0.29
N LEU A 38 5.74 -5.97 -0.41
CA LEU A 38 4.60 -6.89 -0.29
C LEU A 38 4.67 -8.07 -1.29
N PRO A 39 4.90 -7.85 -2.59
CA PRO A 39 5.04 -8.94 -3.55
C PRO A 39 6.26 -9.81 -3.30
N LEU A 40 7.38 -9.21 -2.87
CA LEU A 40 8.62 -9.94 -2.57
C LEU A 40 8.46 -10.88 -1.37
N THR A 41 7.58 -10.56 -0.43
CA THR A 41 7.24 -11.46 0.69
C THR A 41 6.33 -12.63 0.29
N GLY A 42 5.82 -12.65 -0.94
CA GLY A 42 4.87 -13.69 -1.40
C GLY A 42 3.50 -13.61 -0.74
N LEU A 43 3.19 -12.51 -0.02
CA LEU A 43 1.88 -12.28 0.59
C LEU A 43 0.81 -11.93 -0.44
N VAL A 44 1.23 -11.27 -1.53
CA VAL A 44 0.39 -10.89 -2.67
C VAL A 44 1.20 -11.03 -3.96
N THR A 45 0.53 -11.13 -5.10
CA THR A 45 1.16 -11.05 -6.41
C THR A 45 1.48 -9.60 -6.79
N PHE A 46 2.36 -9.41 -7.78
CA PHE A 46 2.67 -8.07 -8.31
C PHE A 46 1.43 -7.38 -8.91
N GLU A 47 0.54 -8.13 -9.58
CA GLU A 47 -0.71 -7.60 -10.13
C GLU A 47 -1.67 -7.14 -9.02
N GLU A 48 -1.81 -7.92 -7.95
CA GLU A 48 -2.62 -7.54 -6.79
C GLU A 48 -2.08 -6.30 -6.09
N ALA A 49 -0.75 -6.17 -5.94
CA ALA A 49 -0.16 -4.97 -5.33
C ALA A 49 -0.37 -3.71 -6.19
N LEU A 50 -0.30 -3.83 -7.52
CA LEU A 50 -0.59 -2.73 -8.45
C LEU A 50 -2.09 -2.39 -8.53
N SER A 51 -2.98 -3.35 -8.25
CA SER A 51 -4.43 -3.15 -8.32
C SER A 51 -4.94 -1.98 -7.44
N GLY A 52 -4.22 -1.67 -6.35
CA GLY A 52 -4.52 -0.54 -5.48
C GLY A 52 -4.43 0.83 -6.18
N PHE A 53 -3.55 0.97 -7.17
CA PHE A 53 -3.39 2.20 -7.96
C PHE A 53 -4.46 2.34 -9.06
N SER A 54 -5.02 1.23 -9.53
CA SER A 54 -6.04 1.19 -10.58
C SER A 54 -7.48 1.34 -10.05
N ARG A 55 -7.67 1.61 -8.76
CA ARG A 55 -9.01 1.80 -8.20
C ARG A 55 -9.66 3.05 -8.80
N SER A 56 -10.93 2.94 -9.16
CA SER A 56 -11.72 4.06 -9.73
C SER A 56 -11.58 5.35 -8.92
N VAL A 57 -11.62 5.28 -7.58
CA VAL A 57 -11.44 6.45 -6.69
C VAL A 57 -10.08 7.13 -6.89
N VAL A 58 -9.00 6.36 -7.04
CA VAL A 58 -7.64 6.91 -7.26
C VAL A 58 -7.58 7.62 -8.60
N ILE A 59 -8.12 6.98 -9.65
CA ILE A 59 -8.19 7.56 -11.00
C ILE A 59 -9.02 8.84 -11.00
N THR A 60 -10.13 8.89 -10.27
CA THR A 60 -10.96 10.10 -10.13
C THR A 60 -10.17 11.24 -9.48
N ILE A 61 -9.43 10.97 -8.39
CA ILE A 61 -8.60 11.98 -7.72
C ILE A 61 -7.52 12.51 -8.67
N ILE A 62 -6.84 11.62 -9.40
CA ILE A 62 -5.85 12.04 -10.42
C ILE A 62 -6.52 12.91 -11.49
N GLY A 63 -7.69 12.53 -11.98
CA GLY A 63 -8.45 13.32 -12.95
C GLY A 63 -8.79 14.72 -12.44
N LEU A 64 -9.19 14.84 -11.17
CA LEU A 64 -9.44 16.14 -10.54
C LEU A 64 -8.16 16.99 -10.46
N PHE A 65 -7.03 16.40 -10.07
CA PHE A 65 -5.73 17.10 -10.02
C PHE A 65 -5.24 17.59 -11.39
N VAL A 66 -5.60 16.93 -12.49
CA VAL A 66 -5.20 17.34 -13.85
C VAL A 66 -6.06 18.50 -14.36
N ILE A 67 -7.33 18.58 -13.94
CA ILE A 67 -8.29 19.57 -14.43
C ILE A 67 -8.15 20.91 -13.71
N THR A 68 -7.72 20.91 -12.44
CA THR A 68 -7.48 22.12 -11.64
C THR A 68 -6.09 22.69 -11.88
#